data_AF-A0A5K1K0R8-F1
#
_entry.id   AF-A0A5K1K0R8-F1
#
_cell.length_a   1.000
_cell.length_b   1.000
_cell.length_c   1.000
_cell.angle_alpha   90.00
_cell.angle_beta   90.00
_cell.angle_gamma   90.00
#
_symmetry.space_group_name_H-M   'P 1'
#
loop_
_entity.id
_entity.type
_entity.pdbx_description
1 polymer ?
#
loop_
_entity_poly.entity_id
_entity_poly.type
_entity_poly.pdbx_seq_one_letter_code
_entity_poly.pdbx_strand_id
1 'polypeptide(L)'
;MPLWGAHFDIEDMQDVRQVLTFIRCLLEGLSFLHANRIAHRDIYDGNLVVSCYRPDRDLKKFREDLHELRRRPDIRYALMDYDQSIQLPLDVSVKHCRRPSDEAWMGWDLYKPLDVWLGETLYNPFAFDVGTLGNLFRAHLFEAVPMVPALAALFDGMTTHVVSRRFSAEEALDFFRNNVDSPPQEVLETQVTLGINYDMMLRPELYWSKLAPPAQAHWSRFRAPPLPRWWHFVNWLNRFRVGARVVEFVWWILGI
;
A
#
# COMPACT_ATOMS: atom_id res chain seq x y z
N MET A 1 -12.55 10.80 -21.42
CA MET A 1 -11.64 10.67 -20.27
C MET A 1 -12.34 11.25 -19.05
N PRO A 2 -12.31 10.60 -17.89
CA PRO A 2 -12.82 11.21 -16.66
C PRO A 2 -12.04 12.51 -16.38
N LEU A 3 -12.72 13.51 -15.82
CA LEU A 3 -12.06 14.70 -15.29
C LEU A 3 -11.59 14.36 -13.87
N TRP A 4 -10.31 14.60 -13.61
CA TRP A 4 -9.68 14.28 -12.33
C TRP A 4 -9.76 15.44 -11.35
N GLY A 5 -10.10 15.12 -10.11
CA GLY A 5 -10.28 16.07 -9.03
C GLY A 5 -9.01 16.51 -8.34
N ALA A 6 -9.19 17.37 -7.36
CA ALA A 6 -8.15 17.70 -6.38
C ALA A 6 -7.96 16.56 -5.38
N HIS A 7 -7.02 16.77 -4.45
CA HIS A 7 -6.80 15.93 -3.28
C HIS A 7 -8.11 15.66 -2.52
N PHE A 8 -8.25 14.44 -2.00
CA PHE A 8 -9.40 14.01 -1.22
C PHE A 8 -8.96 13.21 -0.01
N ASP A 9 -9.76 13.27 1.06
CA ASP A 9 -9.53 12.51 2.27
C ASP A 9 -10.04 11.07 2.07
N ILE A 10 -9.17 10.09 2.36
CA ILE A 10 -9.51 8.66 2.27
C ILE A 10 -10.49 8.30 3.39
N GLU A 11 -10.38 8.98 4.53
CA GLU A 11 -11.14 8.74 5.76
C GLU A 11 -12.63 9.09 5.60
N ASP A 12 -12.96 9.87 4.57
CA ASP A 12 -14.33 10.28 4.24
C ASP A 12 -15.18 9.17 3.60
N MET A 13 -14.62 7.99 3.35
CA MET A 13 -15.39 6.83 2.90
C MET A 13 -16.31 6.32 4.01
N GLN A 14 -17.58 6.11 3.69
CA GLN A 14 -18.62 5.87 4.70
C GLN A 14 -19.00 4.40 4.87
N ASP A 15 -18.72 3.56 3.87
CA ASP A 15 -19.11 2.15 3.87
C ASP A 15 -18.04 1.24 3.25
N VAL A 16 -18.18 -0.06 3.47
CA VAL A 16 -17.26 -1.07 2.95
C VAL A 16 -17.22 -1.06 1.41
N ARG A 17 -18.34 -0.80 0.72
CA ARG A 17 -18.37 -0.73 -0.75
C ARG A 17 -17.43 0.34 -1.29
N GLN A 18 -17.39 1.51 -0.67
CA GLN A 18 -16.49 2.60 -1.05
C GLN A 18 -15.02 2.20 -0.86
N VAL A 19 -14.70 1.57 0.27
CA VAL A 19 -13.35 1.03 0.56
C VAL A 19 -12.92 0.01 -0.48
N LEU A 20 -13.78 -0.96 -0.79
CA LEU A 20 -13.45 -2.01 -1.77
C LEU A 20 -13.34 -1.44 -3.19
N THR A 21 -14.18 -0.47 -3.55
CA THR A 21 -14.09 0.24 -4.84
C THR A 21 -12.76 0.98 -4.97
N PHE A 22 -12.30 1.63 -3.89
CA PHE A 22 -11.01 2.31 -3.84
C PHE A 22 -9.84 1.33 -4.01
N ILE A 23 -9.81 0.25 -3.22
CA ILE A 23 -8.78 -0.79 -3.32
C ILE A 23 -8.74 -1.38 -4.74
N ARG A 24 -9.90 -1.72 -5.31
CA ARG A 24 -10.02 -2.26 -6.67
C ARG A 24 -9.38 -1.33 -7.70
N CYS A 25 -9.76 -0.05 -7.69
CA CYS A 25 -9.24 0.92 -8.66
C CYS A 25 -7.71 1.03 -8.59
N LEU A 26 -7.13 1.09 -7.39
CA LEU A 26 -5.68 1.24 -7.23
C LEU A 26 -4.92 -0.05 -7.56
N LEU A 27 -5.47 -1.23 -7.24
CA LEU A 27 -4.87 -2.51 -7.65
C LEU A 27 -4.93 -2.71 -9.17
N GLU A 28 -6.03 -2.33 -9.81
CA GLU A 28 -6.15 -2.36 -11.28
C GLU A 28 -5.16 -1.40 -11.94
N GLY A 29 -5.06 -0.17 -11.42
CA GLY A 29 -4.08 0.81 -11.89
C GLY A 29 -2.64 0.32 -11.73
N LEU A 30 -2.27 -0.19 -10.54
CA LEU A 30 -0.92 -0.65 -10.28
C LEU A 30 -0.56 -1.90 -11.11
N SER A 31 -1.49 -2.85 -11.24
CA SER A 31 -1.32 -4.04 -12.09
C SER A 31 -1.11 -3.64 -13.54
N PHE A 32 -1.87 -2.67 -14.06
CA PHE A 32 -1.68 -2.12 -15.40
C PHE A 32 -0.29 -1.50 -15.58
N LEU A 33 0.17 -0.68 -14.62
CA LEU A 33 1.51 -0.08 -14.68
C LEU A 33 2.60 -1.16 -14.74
N HIS A 34 2.54 -2.15 -13.86
CA HIS A 34 3.54 -3.21 -13.77
C HIS A 34 3.53 -4.13 -15.00
N ALA A 35 2.35 -4.40 -15.58
CA ALA A 35 2.22 -5.11 -16.85
C ALA A 35 2.94 -4.40 -18.00
N ASN A 36 2.98 -3.06 -17.97
CA ASN A 36 3.70 -2.19 -18.92
C ASN A 36 5.12 -1.81 -18.44
N ARG A 37 5.62 -2.47 -17.38
CA ARG A 37 6.94 -2.24 -16.78
C ARG A 37 7.19 -0.82 -16.31
N ILE A 38 6.13 -0.16 -15.87
CA ILE A 38 6.20 1.13 -15.20
C ILE A 38 6.19 0.85 -13.69
N ALA A 39 7.23 1.27 -12.99
CA ALA A 39 7.22 1.34 -11.53
C ALA A 39 7.02 2.80 -11.11
N HIS A 40 6.04 3.06 -10.26
CA HIS A 40 5.59 4.40 -9.88
C HIS A 40 6.56 5.10 -8.93
N ARG A 41 7.00 4.37 -7.90
CA ARG A 41 8.02 4.74 -6.90
C ARG A 41 7.71 5.93 -5.98
N ASP A 42 6.52 6.50 -6.10
CA ASP A 42 6.08 7.64 -5.29
C ASP A 42 4.58 7.56 -4.96
N ILE A 43 4.16 6.37 -4.51
CA ILE A 43 2.77 6.13 -4.15
C ILE A 43 2.53 6.68 -2.74
N TYR A 44 1.78 7.77 -2.64
CA TYR A 44 1.24 8.29 -1.39
C TYR A 44 -0.12 8.95 -1.64
N ASP A 45 -0.83 9.27 -0.56
CA ASP A 45 -2.19 9.84 -0.58
C ASP A 45 -2.31 11.16 -1.35
N GLY A 46 -1.25 11.98 -1.41
CA GLY A 46 -1.20 13.17 -2.25
C GLY A 46 -1.08 12.91 -3.75
N ASN A 47 -0.62 11.72 -4.14
CA ASN A 47 -0.51 11.28 -5.54
C ASN A 47 -1.70 10.41 -5.99
N LEU A 48 -2.83 10.53 -5.28
CA LEU A 48 -4.09 9.90 -5.65
C LEU A 48 -5.09 10.94 -6.14
N VAL A 49 -5.84 10.58 -7.18
CA VAL A 49 -6.93 11.38 -7.71
C VAL A 49 -8.22 10.59 -7.78
N VAL A 50 -9.34 11.32 -7.77
CA VAL A 50 -10.68 10.78 -7.92
C VAL A 50 -11.38 11.38 -9.12
N SER A 51 -12.26 10.62 -9.78
CA SER A 51 -13.04 11.05 -10.94
C SER A 51 -14.20 11.99 -10.56
N CYS A 52 -13.89 13.08 -9.85
CA CYS A 52 -14.79 14.17 -9.50
C CYS A 52 -14.06 15.46 -9.82
N TYR A 53 -14.61 16.36 -10.64
CA TYR A 53 -13.94 17.61 -10.97
C TYR A 53 -14.84 18.81 -10.72
N ARG A 54 -14.28 19.81 -10.01
CA ARG A 54 -14.94 21.10 -9.78
C ARG A 54 -14.09 22.25 -10.34
N PRO A 55 -14.63 23.04 -11.30
CA PRO A 55 -13.91 24.19 -11.86
C PRO A 55 -13.62 25.31 -10.85
N ASP A 56 -14.49 25.49 -9.86
CA ASP A 56 -14.39 26.56 -8.86
C ASP A 56 -13.33 26.31 -7.77
N ARG A 57 -12.77 25.09 -7.71
CA ARG A 57 -11.78 24.64 -6.72
C ARG A 57 -12.24 24.85 -5.26
N ASP A 58 -13.55 24.90 -5.03
CA ASP A 58 -14.12 25.00 -3.68
C ASP A 58 -14.00 23.64 -2.98
N LEU A 59 -13.02 23.52 -2.07
CA LEU A 59 -12.70 22.26 -1.38
C LEU A 59 -13.87 21.75 -0.52
N LYS A 60 -14.65 22.65 0.09
CA LYS A 60 -15.77 22.24 0.93
C LYS A 60 -16.87 21.60 0.07
N LYS A 61 -17.23 22.27 -1.02
CA LYS A 61 -18.24 21.73 -1.94
C LYS A 61 -17.74 20.50 -2.71
N PHE A 62 -16.44 20.43 -3.00
CA PHE A 62 -15.82 19.25 -3.58
C PHE A 62 -16.00 18.03 -2.67
N ARG A 63 -15.77 18.18 -1.36
CA ARG A 63 -16.01 17.12 -0.37
C ARG A 63 -17.49 16.69 -0.34
N GLU A 64 -18.41 17.64 -0.34
CA GLU A 64 -19.86 17.38 -0.39
C GLU A 64 -20.26 16.61 -1.66
N ASP A 65 -19.81 17.04 -2.84
CA ASP A 65 -20.04 16.34 -4.10
C ASP A 65 -19.46 14.94 -4.10
N LEU A 66 -18.25 14.78 -3.56
CA LEU A 66 -17.55 13.50 -3.50
C LEU A 66 -18.31 12.48 -2.63
N HIS A 67 -18.92 12.91 -1.53
CA HIS A 67 -19.79 12.03 -0.73
C HIS A 67 -20.96 11.47 -1.56
N GLU A 68 -21.59 12.29 -2.40
CA GLU A 68 -22.68 11.82 -3.27
C GLU A 68 -22.16 10.91 -4.40
N LEU A 69 -21.03 11.27 -5.01
CA LEU A 69 -20.45 10.51 -6.12
C LEU A 69 -19.94 9.14 -5.68
N ARG A 70 -19.43 9.00 -4.45
CA ARG A 70 -18.98 7.71 -3.89
C ARG A 70 -20.08 6.67 -3.77
N ARG A 71 -21.35 7.09 -3.75
CA ARG A 71 -22.51 6.19 -3.78
C ARG A 71 -22.79 5.62 -5.17
N ARG A 72 -22.20 6.21 -6.21
CA ARG A 72 -22.37 5.78 -7.59
C ARG A 72 -21.35 4.69 -7.96
N PRO A 73 -21.72 3.75 -8.84
CA PRO A 73 -20.83 2.65 -9.25
C PRO A 73 -19.72 3.08 -10.22
N ASP A 74 -19.80 4.29 -10.79
CA ASP A 74 -18.90 4.80 -11.82
C ASP A 74 -17.73 5.62 -11.27
N ILE A 75 -17.66 5.84 -9.95
CA ILE A 75 -16.50 6.52 -9.34
C ILE A 75 -15.21 5.72 -9.59
N ARG A 76 -14.13 6.44 -9.89
CA ARG A 76 -12.80 5.89 -10.14
C ARG A 76 -11.76 6.64 -9.33
N TYR A 77 -10.75 5.90 -8.92
CA TYR A 77 -9.54 6.44 -8.31
C TYR A 77 -8.35 6.07 -9.19
N ALA A 78 -7.34 6.93 -9.24
CA ALA A 78 -6.13 6.67 -10.02
C ALA A 78 -4.89 7.21 -9.32
N LEU A 79 -3.76 6.63 -9.72
CA LEU A 79 -2.41 7.12 -9.41
C LEU A 79 -2.08 8.30 -10.34
N MET A 80 -1.40 9.31 -9.82
CA MET A 80 -0.89 10.44 -10.59
C MET A 80 0.55 10.77 -10.18
N ASP A 81 1.12 11.77 -10.85
CA ASP A 81 2.48 12.25 -10.63
C ASP A 81 3.55 11.16 -10.90
N TYR A 82 3.86 11.02 -12.19
CA TYR A 82 4.79 10.01 -12.69
C TYR A 82 6.24 10.52 -12.76
N ASP A 83 6.56 11.66 -12.15
CA ASP A 83 7.88 12.28 -12.26
C ASP A 83 9.00 11.41 -11.66
N GLN A 84 8.67 10.60 -10.65
CA GLN A 84 9.59 9.60 -10.06
C GLN A 84 9.47 8.21 -10.69
N SER A 85 8.55 8.04 -11.64
CA SER A 85 8.32 6.75 -12.28
C SER A 85 9.45 6.40 -13.22
N ILE A 86 9.68 5.10 -13.36
CA ILE A 86 10.57 4.56 -14.39
C ILE A 86 9.78 3.61 -15.28
N GLN A 87 10.04 3.67 -16.58
CA GLN A 87 9.58 2.66 -17.52
C GLN A 87 10.77 1.80 -17.94
N LEU A 88 10.66 0.50 -17.72
CA LEU A 88 11.68 -0.49 -18.09
C LEU A 88 11.27 -1.22 -19.38
N PRO A 89 12.23 -1.81 -20.11
CA PRO A 89 11.92 -2.68 -21.25
C PRO A 89 10.95 -3.83 -20.87
N LEU A 90 10.06 -4.21 -21.79
CA LEU A 90 9.00 -5.20 -21.54
C LEU A 90 9.51 -6.60 -21.16
N ASP A 91 10.73 -6.95 -21.58
CA ASP A 91 11.42 -8.20 -21.28
C ASP A 91 12.02 -8.24 -19.87
N VAL A 92 12.09 -7.11 -19.16
CA VAL A 92 12.51 -7.09 -17.76
C VAL A 92 11.50 -7.85 -16.90
N SER A 93 11.98 -8.77 -16.07
CA SER A 93 11.12 -9.50 -15.15
C SER A 93 10.60 -8.61 -14.02
N VAL A 94 9.28 -8.52 -13.84
CA VAL A 94 8.64 -7.82 -12.70
C VAL A 94 9.12 -8.41 -11.35
N LYS A 95 9.25 -9.74 -11.26
CA LYS A 95 9.58 -10.44 -10.02
C LYS A 95 11.08 -10.38 -9.68
N HIS A 96 11.93 -10.36 -10.70
CA HIS A 96 13.38 -10.48 -10.55
C HIS A 96 14.14 -9.18 -10.86
N CYS A 97 13.46 -8.09 -11.21
CA CYS A 97 14.09 -6.78 -11.39
C CYS A 97 14.93 -6.39 -10.17
N ARG A 98 16.14 -5.87 -10.42
CA ARG A 98 17.03 -5.33 -9.40
C ARG A 98 17.53 -3.97 -9.87
N ARG A 99 17.44 -2.98 -9.00
CA ARG A 99 17.95 -1.62 -9.21
C ARG A 99 18.76 -1.18 -8.00
N PRO A 100 19.70 -0.23 -8.17
CA PRO A 100 20.42 0.40 -7.06
C PRO A 100 19.45 0.90 -5.98
N SER A 101 19.74 0.68 -4.71
CA SER A 101 18.81 1.04 -3.62
C SER A 101 18.75 2.53 -3.29
N ASP A 102 19.75 3.32 -3.71
CA ASP A 102 19.74 4.78 -3.59
C ASP A 102 18.51 5.39 -4.28
N GLU A 103 18.06 4.75 -5.36
CA GLU A 103 16.85 5.08 -6.08
C GLU A 103 15.57 4.96 -5.21
N ALA A 104 15.51 4.06 -4.24
CA ALA A 104 14.34 3.89 -3.37
C ALA A 104 14.12 5.08 -2.41
N TRP A 105 15.11 5.96 -2.25
CA TRP A 105 15.01 7.17 -1.42
C TRP A 105 14.42 8.38 -2.14
N MET A 106 14.05 8.24 -3.42
CA MET A 106 13.32 9.30 -4.14
C MET A 106 11.83 9.33 -3.76
N GLY A 107 11.18 10.49 -3.87
CA GLY A 107 9.75 10.65 -3.52
C GLY A 107 9.47 10.74 -2.02
N TRP A 108 8.19 10.60 -1.65
CA TRP A 108 7.71 10.73 -0.28
C TRP A 108 7.97 9.47 0.55
N ASP A 109 8.54 9.61 1.74
CA ASP A 109 9.04 8.47 2.53
C ASP A 109 7.97 7.72 3.34
N LEU A 110 6.78 8.31 3.50
CA LEU A 110 5.83 7.92 4.54
C LEU A 110 5.39 6.46 4.49
N TYR A 111 5.11 5.91 3.29
CA TYR A 111 4.58 4.56 3.11
C TYR A 111 5.62 3.54 2.62
N LYS A 112 6.89 3.94 2.48
CA LYS A 112 7.91 3.08 1.90
C LYS A 112 8.08 1.78 2.69
N PRO A 113 8.17 0.61 2.04
CA PRO A 113 8.44 -0.64 2.72
C PRO A 113 9.88 -0.68 3.23
N LEU A 114 10.16 -1.64 4.12
CA LEU A 114 11.45 -1.77 4.81
C LEU A 114 12.61 -2.29 3.93
N ASP A 115 12.38 -2.48 2.63
CA ASP A 115 13.23 -3.23 1.69
C ASP A 115 14.66 -2.70 1.53
N VAL A 116 14.87 -1.40 1.80
CA VAL A 116 16.17 -0.71 1.68
C VAL A 116 16.62 -0.07 2.99
N TRP A 117 15.84 -0.23 4.06
CA TRP A 117 16.05 0.49 5.31
C TRP A 117 17.26 -0.03 6.09
N LEU A 118 17.78 -1.20 5.72
CA LEU A 118 18.91 -1.84 6.39
C LEU A 118 20.13 -1.98 5.47
N GLY A 119 20.26 -1.04 4.54
CA GLY A 119 21.47 -0.89 3.73
C GLY A 119 21.55 -1.88 2.58
N GLU A 120 20.45 -2.53 2.20
CA GLU A 120 20.43 -3.35 0.99
C GLU A 120 20.90 -2.54 -0.22
N THR A 121 21.90 -3.01 -0.96
CA THR A 121 22.42 -2.36 -2.19
C THR A 121 21.47 -2.40 -3.39
N LEU A 122 20.54 -3.35 -3.41
CA LEU A 122 19.62 -3.56 -4.52
C LEU A 122 18.19 -3.76 -4.04
N TYR A 123 17.24 -3.21 -4.78
CA TYR A 123 15.81 -3.40 -4.54
C TYR A 123 15.05 -3.74 -5.81
N ASN A 124 13.82 -4.25 -5.66
CA ASN A 124 12.91 -4.46 -6.79
C ASN A 124 11.87 -3.31 -6.80
N PRO A 125 11.86 -2.41 -7.81
CA PRO A 125 10.97 -1.26 -7.82
C PRO A 125 9.48 -1.65 -7.93
N PHE A 126 9.16 -2.78 -8.58
CA PHE A 126 7.78 -3.26 -8.66
C PHE A 126 7.29 -3.81 -7.33
N ALA A 127 8.10 -4.64 -6.66
CA ALA A 127 7.76 -5.13 -5.33
C ALA A 127 7.69 -3.97 -4.31
N PHE A 128 8.51 -2.93 -4.51
CA PHE A 128 8.52 -1.72 -3.71
C PHE A 128 7.20 -0.95 -3.81
N ASP A 129 6.68 -0.73 -5.03
CA ASP A 129 5.37 -0.11 -5.23
C ASP A 129 4.25 -0.90 -4.53
N VAL A 130 4.24 -2.23 -4.65
CA VAL A 130 3.22 -3.08 -4.00
C VAL A 130 3.29 -2.93 -2.48
N GLY A 131 4.49 -2.94 -1.91
CA GLY A 131 4.71 -2.71 -0.49
C GLY A 131 4.25 -1.32 -0.04
N THR A 132 4.50 -0.31 -0.86
CA THR A 132 4.12 1.08 -0.60
C THR A 132 2.59 1.24 -0.60
N LEU A 133 1.91 0.71 -1.62
CA LEU A 133 0.45 0.73 -1.70
C LEU A 133 -0.20 -0.08 -0.57
N GLY A 134 0.37 -1.24 -0.22
CA GLY A 134 -0.12 -2.03 0.90
C GLY A 134 0.03 -1.32 2.25
N ASN A 135 1.11 -0.57 2.45
CA ASN A 135 1.30 0.26 3.64
C ASN A 135 0.29 1.42 3.71
N LEU A 136 0.00 2.07 2.57
CA LEU A 136 -1.08 3.06 2.48
C LEU A 136 -2.41 2.43 2.90
N PHE A 137 -2.74 1.23 2.42
CA PHE A 137 -3.95 0.52 2.85
C PHE A 137 -3.95 0.20 4.34
N ARG A 138 -2.84 -0.25 4.93
CA ARG A 138 -2.74 -0.50 6.37
C ARG A 138 -2.97 0.76 7.19
N ALA A 139 -2.40 1.89 6.77
CA ALA A 139 -2.51 3.15 7.50
C ALA A 139 -3.95 3.67 7.53
N HIS A 140 -4.68 3.51 6.43
CA HIS A 140 -5.97 4.16 6.18
C HIS A 140 -7.19 3.25 6.33
N LEU A 141 -7.06 1.96 6.00
CA LEU A 141 -8.19 1.06 5.77
C LEU A 141 -8.28 -0.08 6.79
N PHE A 142 -7.47 -0.02 7.87
CA PHE A 142 -7.44 -1.07 8.88
C PHE A 142 -8.78 -1.26 9.61
N GLU A 143 -9.63 -0.22 9.67
CA GLU A 143 -10.96 -0.32 10.27
C GLU A 143 -11.93 -1.16 9.43
N ALA A 144 -11.66 -1.40 8.14
CA ALA A 144 -12.47 -2.29 7.30
C ALA A 144 -12.16 -3.78 7.52
N VAL A 145 -11.03 -4.10 8.15
CA VAL A 145 -10.54 -5.48 8.34
C VAL A 145 -11.53 -6.38 9.11
N PRO A 146 -12.20 -5.93 10.20
CA PRO A 146 -13.17 -6.77 10.90
C PRO A 146 -14.37 -7.17 10.05
N MET A 147 -14.80 -6.30 9.13
CA MET A 147 -15.93 -6.53 8.22
C MET A 147 -15.53 -7.39 7.03
N VAL A 148 -14.29 -7.24 6.55
CA VAL A 148 -13.75 -8.02 5.42
C VAL A 148 -12.40 -8.64 5.82
N PRO A 149 -12.40 -9.78 6.54
CA PRO A 149 -11.18 -10.36 7.10
C PRO A 149 -10.09 -10.70 6.07
N ALA A 150 -10.48 -10.98 4.82
CA ALA A 150 -9.55 -11.21 3.71
C ALA A 150 -8.62 -10.00 3.45
N LEU A 151 -9.02 -8.79 3.84
CA LEU A 151 -8.17 -7.60 3.74
C LEU A 151 -6.88 -7.73 4.57
N ALA A 152 -6.93 -8.37 5.74
CA ALA A 152 -5.72 -8.59 6.53
C ALA A 152 -4.68 -9.45 5.78
N ALA A 153 -5.16 -10.48 5.08
CA ALA A 153 -4.32 -11.33 4.23
C ALA A 153 -3.79 -10.57 3.01
N LEU A 154 -4.62 -9.77 2.36
CA LEU A 154 -4.20 -8.92 1.24
C LEU A 154 -3.09 -7.95 1.68
N PHE A 155 -3.31 -7.23 2.79
CA PHE A 155 -2.35 -6.26 3.31
C PHE A 155 -1.01 -6.93 3.64
N ASP A 156 -1.01 -8.04 4.40
CA ASP A 156 0.23 -8.76 4.70
C ASP A 156 0.91 -9.35 3.46
N GLY A 157 0.14 -9.86 2.51
CA GLY A 157 0.66 -10.37 1.23
C GLY A 157 1.37 -9.27 0.44
N MET A 158 0.86 -8.03 0.48
CA MET A 158 1.46 -6.88 -0.20
C MET A 158 2.67 -6.29 0.54
N THR A 159 2.75 -6.39 1.86
CA THR A 159 3.77 -5.65 2.65
C THR A 159 4.73 -6.54 3.42
N THR A 160 4.70 -7.86 3.23
CA THR A 160 5.66 -8.77 3.88
C THR A 160 7.10 -8.33 3.60
N HIS A 161 7.95 -8.34 4.63
CA HIS A 161 9.37 -8.00 4.52
C HIS A 161 10.17 -9.08 3.77
N VAL A 162 9.61 -10.28 3.60
CA VAL A 162 10.19 -11.33 2.76
C VAL A 162 9.77 -11.06 1.32
N VAL A 163 10.54 -10.24 0.59
CA VAL A 163 10.21 -9.75 -0.76
C VAL A 163 9.86 -10.88 -1.74
N SER A 164 10.50 -12.05 -1.64
CA SER A 164 10.20 -13.20 -2.51
C SER A 164 8.82 -13.82 -2.28
N ARG A 165 8.17 -13.55 -1.15
CA ARG A 165 6.82 -13.97 -0.79
C ARG A 165 5.78 -12.86 -0.97
N ARG A 166 6.21 -11.64 -1.28
CA ARG A 166 5.32 -10.50 -1.52
C ARG A 166 4.55 -10.72 -2.80
N PHE A 167 3.26 -10.40 -2.78
CA PHE A 167 2.45 -10.40 -3.99
C PHE A 167 3.05 -9.44 -5.03
N SER A 168 3.00 -9.84 -6.30
CA SER A 168 3.02 -8.89 -7.40
C SER A 168 1.72 -8.07 -7.43
N ALA A 169 1.67 -6.98 -8.18
CA ALA A 169 0.43 -6.21 -8.35
C ALA A 169 -0.69 -7.06 -8.99
N GLU A 170 -0.32 -7.97 -9.91
CA GLU A 170 -1.23 -8.95 -10.50
C GLU A 170 -1.73 -9.96 -9.46
N GLU A 171 -0.83 -10.56 -8.68
CA GLU A 171 -1.21 -11.52 -7.62
C GLU A 171 -2.10 -10.86 -6.55
N ALA A 172 -1.85 -9.59 -6.20
CA ALA A 172 -2.68 -8.83 -5.26
C ALA A 172 -4.08 -8.53 -5.83
N LEU A 173 -4.17 -8.15 -7.10
CA LEU A 173 -5.45 -7.93 -7.79
C LEU A 173 -6.26 -9.24 -7.93
N ASP A 174 -5.59 -10.34 -8.28
CA ASP A 174 -6.22 -11.66 -8.35
C ASP A 174 -6.69 -12.13 -6.97
N PHE A 175 -5.88 -11.94 -5.92
CA PHE A 175 -6.30 -12.21 -4.56
C PHE A 175 -7.55 -11.42 -4.20
N PHE A 176 -7.57 -10.12 -4.49
CA PHE A 176 -8.70 -9.23 -4.23
C PHE A 176 -9.97 -9.71 -4.94
N ARG A 177 -9.90 -10.00 -6.24
CA ARG A 177 -11.06 -10.48 -7.02
C ARG A 177 -11.63 -11.79 -6.49
N ASN A 178 -10.76 -12.72 -6.10
CA ASN A 178 -11.16 -14.06 -5.67
C ASN A 178 -11.62 -14.14 -4.21
N ASN A 179 -11.21 -13.20 -3.34
CA ASN A 179 -11.41 -13.31 -1.89
C ASN A 179 -12.08 -12.08 -1.25
N VAL A 180 -12.17 -10.95 -1.95
CA VAL A 180 -12.56 -9.65 -1.38
C VAL A 180 -13.71 -8.99 -2.14
N ASP A 181 -13.69 -9.01 -3.49
CA ASP A 181 -14.55 -8.14 -4.33
C ASP A 181 -16.05 -8.52 -4.39
N SER A 182 -16.43 -9.67 -3.83
CA SER A 182 -17.82 -10.16 -3.84
C SER A 182 -18.33 -10.55 -2.44
N PRO A 183 -18.29 -9.65 -1.44
CA PRO A 183 -18.88 -9.94 -0.15
C PRO A 183 -20.41 -9.79 -0.21
N PRO A 184 -21.15 -10.35 0.77
CA PRO A 184 -22.60 -10.17 0.86
C PRO A 184 -23.01 -8.69 0.89
N GLN A 185 -24.20 -8.38 0.37
CA GLN A 185 -24.71 -7.00 0.32
C GLN A 185 -24.73 -6.32 1.70
N GLU A 186 -25.07 -7.07 2.75
CA GLU A 186 -25.06 -6.59 4.14
C GLU A 186 -23.67 -6.09 4.57
N VAL A 187 -22.61 -6.79 4.15
CA VAL A 187 -21.22 -6.38 4.42
C VAL A 187 -20.88 -5.12 3.63
N LEU A 188 -21.29 -5.03 2.36
CA LEU A 188 -21.04 -3.87 1.51
C LEU A 188 -21.68 -2.58 2.05
N GLU A 189 -22.87 -2.68 2.66
CA GLU A 189 -23.62 -1.56 3.22
C GLU A 189 -23.21 -1.21 4.67
N THR A 190 -22.37 -2.05 5.29
CA THR A 190 -21.88 -1.80 6.64
C THR A 190 -21.10 -0.49 6.68
N GLN A 191 -21.51 0.40 7.57
CA GLN A 191 -20.84 1.68 7.76
C GLN A 191 -19.46 1.48 8.37
N VAL A 192 -18.51 2.29 7.94
CA VAL A 192 -17.13 2.30 8.44
C VAL A 192 -16.75 3.72 8.82
N THR A 193 -16.13 3.87 9.98
CA THR A 193 -15.46 5.11 10.37
C THR A 193 -13.97 4.87 10.24
N LEU A 194 -13.38 5.40 9.18
CA LEU A 194 -11.96 5.28 8.93
C LEU A 194 -11.17 6.30 9.77
N GLY A 195 -9.89 6.04 9.95
CA GLY A 195 -8.94 6.96 10.56
C GLY A 195 -7.53 6.58 10.17
N ILE A 196 -6.61 7.53 10.26
CA ILE A 196 -5.19 7.29 9.95
C ILE A 196 -4.50 6.74 11.19
N ASN A 197 -3.83 5.61 11.05
CA ASN A 197 -2.95 5.09 12.09
C ASN A 197 -1.70 4.42 11.50
N TYR A 198 -0.59 5.16 11.53
CA TYR A 198 0.71 4.68 11.04
C TYR A 198 1.28 3.51 11.84
N ASP A 199 0.83 3.31 13.09
CA ASP A 199 1.25 2.14 13.86
C ASP A 199 0.80 0.83 13.19
N MET A 200 -0.30 0.86 12.42
CA MET A 200 -0.81 -0.31 11.70
C MET A 200 0.15 -0.81 10.61
N MET A 201 1.02 0.07 10.10
CA MET A 201 2.06 -0.32 9.15
C MET A 201 3.21 -1.07 9.83
N LEU A 202 3.63 -0.59 11.00
CA LEU A 202 4.78 -1.09 11.74
C LEU A 202 4.44 -2.31 12.60
N ARG A 203 3.18 -2.41 13.02
CA ARG A 203 2.65 -3.39 13.98
C ARG A 203 1.42 -4.09 13.41
N PRO A 204 1.59 -5.00 12.43
CA PRO A 204 0.45 -5.67 11.80
C PRO A 204 -0.40 -6.46 12.81
N GLU A 205 0.18 -6.92 13.93
CA GLU A 205 -0.55 -7.57 15.01
C GLU A 205 -1.73 -6.75 15.54
N LEU A 206 -1.69 -5.42 15.43
CA LEU A 206 -2.77 -4.55 15.92
C LEU A 206 -4.07 -4.78 15.16
N TYR A 207 -4.07 -4.74 13.82
CA TYR A 207 -5.29 -4.99 13.07
C TYR A 207 -5.63 -6.48 12.97
N TRP A 208 -4.63 -7.37 12.99
CA TRP A 208 -4.90 -8.82 13.11
C TRP A 208 -5.64 -9.16 14.40
N SER A 209 -5.37 -8.44 15.50
CA SER A 209 -6.09 -8.64 16.77
C SER A 209 -7.56 -8.24 16.72
N LYS A 210 -7.97 -7.41 15.74
CA LYS A 210 -9.37 -7.03 15.53
C LYS A 210 -10.20 -8.15 14.89
N LEU A 211 -9.57 -9.19 14.34
CA LEU A 211 -10.26 -10.31 13.72
C LEU A 211 -10.75 -11.34 14.75
N ALA A 212 -11.91 -11.94 14.49
CA ALA A 212 -12.37 -13.08 15.26
C ALA A 212 -11.40 -14.28 15.12
N PRO A 213 -11.19 -15.12 16.16
CA PRO A 213 -10.24 -16.23 16.11
C PRO A 213 -10.40 -17.20 14.91
N PRO A 214 -11.62 -17.57 14.47
CA PRO A 214 -11.79 -18.41 13.28
C PRO A 214 -11.28 -17.74 12.00
N ALA A 215 -11.50 -16.43 11.85
CA ALA A 215 -11.02 -15.66 10.71
C ALA A 215 -9.49 -15.53 10.75
N GLN A 216 -8.90 -15.30 11.92
CA GLN A 216 -7.45 -15.30 12.08
C GLN A 216 -6.84 -16.63 11.65
N ALA A 217 -7.40 -17.76 12.10
CA ALA A 217 -6.92 -19.08 11.74
C ALA A 217 -7.00 -19.33 10.23
N HIS A 218 -8.12 -18.98 9.61
CA HIS A 218 -8.35 -19.16 8.17
C HIS A 218 -7.33 -18.38 7.31
N TRP A 219 -7.03 -17.14 7.68
CA TRP A 219 -6.15 -16.25 6.92
C TRP A 219 -4.67 -16.29 7.36
N SER A 220 -4.36 -17.01 8.44
CA SER A 220 -3.03 -17.04 9.08
C SER A 220 -1.86 -17.36 8.15
N ARG A 221 -2.08 -18.15 7.09
CA ARG A 221 -1.03 -18.51 6.10
C ARG A 221 -0.45 -17.32 5.34
N PHE A 222 -1.21 -16.22 5.22
CA PHE A 222 -0.76 -14.99 4.57
C PHE A 222 -0.08 -14.03 5.54
N ARG A 223 -0.13 -14.32 6.84
CA ARG A 223 0.42 -13.44 7.86
C ARG A 223 1.93 -13.30 7.66
N ALA A 224 2.40 -12.05 7.66
CA ALA A 224 3.80 -11.76 7.54
C ALA A 224 4.55 -12.42 8.71
N PRO A 225 5.70 -13.07 8.47
CA PRO A 225 6.50 -13.59 9.55
C PRO A 225 6.96 -12.44 10.47
N PRO A 226 7.25 -12.71 11.75
CA PRO A 226 7.81 -11.70 12.63
C PRO A 226 9.15 -11.21 12.07
N LEU A 227 9.44 -9.93 12.28
CA LEU A 227 10.74 -9.37 11.89
C LEU A 227 11.86 -10.13 12.63
N PRO A 228 13.01 -10.39 11.96
CA PRO A 228 14.15 -11.02 12.61
C PRO A 228 14.62 -10.23 13.85
N ARG A 229 15.07 -10.92 14.90
CA ARG A 229 15.56 -10.24 16.13
C ARG A 229 16.70 -9.26 15.87
N TRP A 230 17.57 -9.57 14.91
CA TRP A 230 18.68 -8.68 14.52
C TRP A 230 18.17 -7.36 13.93
N TRP A 231 17.01 -7.35 13.25
CA TRP A 231 16.37 -6.14 12.73
C TRP A 231 16.06 -5.16 13.87
N HIS A 232 15.46 -5.67 14.96
CA HIS A 232 15.17 -4.87 16.15
C HIS A 232 16.45 -4.36 16.82
N PHE A 233 17.52 -5.17 16.84
CA PHE A 233 18.81 -4.77 17.37
C PHE A 233 19.46 -3.64 16.56
N VAL A 234 19.50 -3.77 15.23
CA VAL A 234 20.06 -2.73 14.34
C VAL A 234 19.25 -1.44 14.43
N ASN A 235 17.91 -1.54 14.43
CA ASN A 235 17.06 -0.36 14.59
C ASN A 235 17.25 0.31 15.97
N TRP A 236 17.40 -0.48 17.04
CA TRP A 236 17.75 0.05 18.37
C TRP A 236 19.11 0.75 18.37
N LEU A 237 20.11 0.17 17.69
CA LEU A 237 21.45 0.75 17.57
C LEU A 237 21.44 2.07 16.79
N ASN A 238 20.64 2.14 15.71
CA ASN A 238 20.47 3.35 14.89
C ASN A 238 19.81 4.52 15.63
N ARG A 239 19.15 4.29 16.78
CA ARG A 239 18.67 5.38 17.66
C ARG A 239 19.82 6.19 18.28
N PHE A 240 21.02 5.63 18.33
CA PHE A 240 22.20 6.32 18.83
C PHE A 240 23.04 6.82 17.66
N ARG A 241 23.42 8.10 17.66
CA ARG A 241 24.26 8.70 16.61
C ARG A 241 25.55 7.92 16.32
N VAL A 242 26.21 7.39 17.35
CA VAL A 242 27.42 6.57 17.19
C VAL A 242 27.08 5.20 16.59
N GLY A 243 25.96 4.61 17.02
CA GLY A 243 25.46 3.35 16.48
C GLY A 243 25.14 3.44 14.99
N ALA A 244 24.45 4.50 14.56
CA ALA A 244 24.16 4.75 13.14
C ALA A 244 25.44 4.81 12.27
N ARG A 245 26.46 5.55 12.72
CA ARG A 245 27.76 5.61 12.00
C ARG A 245 28.49 4.27 11.96
N VAL A 246 28.38 3.46 13.01
CA VAL A 246 28.96 2.11 13.04
C VAL A 246 28.24 1.20 12.05
N VAL A 247 26.91 1.28 11.98
CA VAL A 247 26.10 0.51 11.03
C VAL A 247 26.45 0.89 9.59
N GLU A 248 26.49 2.20 9.27
CA GLU A 248 26.91 2.71 7.95
C GLU A 248 28.33 2.23 7.57
N PHE A 249 29.29 2.30 8.51
CA PHE A 249 30.66 1.87 8.27
C PHE A 249 30.78 0.36 8.04
N VAL A 250 30.04 -0.45 8.80
CA VAL A 250 29.99 -1.90 8.64
C VAL A 250 29.39 -2.27 7.28
N TRP A 251 28.33 -1.60 6.86
CA TRP A 251 27.75 -1.81 5.52
C TRP A 251 28.71 -1.41 4.41
N TRP A 252 29.42 -0.28 4.55
CA TRP A 252 30.44 0.14 3.59
C TRP A 252 31.60 -0.88 3.45
N ILE A 253 32.06 -1.48 4.54
CA ILE A 253 33.12 -2.50 4.50
C ILE A 253 32.63 -3.81 3.87
N LEU A 254 31.40 -4.21 4.16
CA LEU A 254 30.87 -5.51 3.75
C LEU A 254 30.30 -5.51 2.32
N GLY A 255 30.16 -4.34 1.68
CA GLY A 255 29.59 -4.21 0.34
C GLY A 255 28.14 -4.70 0.26
N ILE A 256 27.40 -4.55 1.38
CA ILE A 256 25.98 -4.89 1.49
C ILE A 256 25.16 -3.70 1.05
#